data_AF-A0A379B570-F1
#
_entry.id   AF-A0A379B570-F1
#
_cell.length_a   1.000
_cell.length_b   1.000
_cell.length_c   1.000
_cell.angle_alpha   90.00
_cell.angle_beta   90.00
_cell.angle_gamma   90.00
#
_symmetry.space_group_name_H-M   'P 1'
#
loop_
_entity.id
_entity.type
_entity.pdbx_description
1 polymer ?
#
loop_
_entity_poly.entity_id
_entity_poly.type
_entity_poly.pdbx_seq_one_letter_code
_entity_poly.pdbx_strand_id
1 'polypeptide(L)'
;MSFDFFHVFHLDNIGKSISLKQIGLENKVRPLIKKNGAFGRSAEDSIESRFIAQFVAGERVTFSNVYNFGKEANGIVDPLWAIGSAKIEGKINNVKFFPGNFATADITYELYDKFTDPYDTFNWVKGEWNTNGTPYEIKDRWTNTVKFNYRPQTEEQLLQLLKQR
;
A
#
# COMPACT_ATOMS: atom_id res chain seq x y z
N MET A 1 -11.18 -19.39 2.49
CA MET A 1 -10.82 -18.83 3.82
C MET A 1 -11.76 -17.67 4.07
N SER A 2 -12.59 -17.76 5.09
CA SER A 2 -13.48 -16.67 5.52
C SER A 2 -12.67 -15.61 6.26
N PHE A 3 -13.08 -14.37 6.08
CA PHE A 3 -12.57 -13.22 6.83
C PHE A 3 -12.98 -13.30 8.28
N ASP A 4 -12.06 -12.97 9.18
CA ASP A 4 -12.47 -12.76 10.57
C ASP A 4 -11.56 -11.77 11.30
N PHE A 5 -11.79 -10.48 11.03
CA PHE A 5 -11.27 -9.39 11.89
C PHE A 5 -11.67 -9.63 13.36
N PHE A 6 -12.85 -10.21 13.62
CA PHE A 6 -13.32 -10.54 14.97
C PHE A 6 -12.52 -11.69 15.60
N HIS A 7 -12.17 -12.73 14.85
CA HIS A 7 -11.33 -13.82 15.37
C HIS A 7 -9.97 -13.29 15.83
N VAL A 8 -9.33 -12.44 15.03
CA VAL A 8 -8.03 -11.85 15.40
C VAL A 8 -8.15 -10.87 16.56
N PHE A 9 -9.24 -10.10 16.62
CA PHE A 9 -9.54 -9.13 17.67
C PHE A 9 -9.82 -9.78 19.05
N HIS A 10 -10.32 -11.03 19.06
CA HIS A 10 -10.56 -11.82 20.27
C HIS A 10 -9.43 -12.80 20.63
N LEU A 11 -8.36 -12.87 19.83
CA LEU A 11 -7.14 -13.55 20.17
C LEU A 11 -6.19 -12.54 20.81
N ASP A 12 -5.66 -12.82 22.01
CA ASP A 12 -4.72 -11.97 22.77
C ASP A 12 -3.43 -11.63 21.98
N ASN A 13 -3.54 -10.72 21.02
CA ASN A 13 -2.50 -10.33 20.08
C ASN A 13 -1.88 -8.97 20.45
N ILE A 14 -1.92 -8.61 21.73
CA ILE A 14 -1.42 -7.32 22.23
C ILE A 14 0.00 -7.06 21.71
N GLY A 15 0.14 -5.99 20.92
CA GLY A 15 1.43 -5.53 20.38
C GLY A 15 2.03 -6.38 19.25
N LYS A 16 1.33 -7.40 18.74
CA LYS A 16 1.82 -8.21 17.60
C LYS A 16 1.38 -7.58 16.28
N SER A 17 2.35 -7.43 15.37
CA SER A 17 2.08 -7.06 13.98
C SER A 17 1.57 -8.26 13.20
N ILE A 18 0.47 -8.09 12.47
CA ILE A 18 -0.17 -9.11 11.67
C ILE A 18 -0.09 -8.74 10.19
N SER A 19 0.26 -9.70 9.35
CA SER A 19 0.36 -9.49 7.89
C SER A 19 -0.98 -9.58 7.19
N LEU A 20 -1.07 -8.96 6.00
CA LEU A 20 -2.23 -9.09 5.11
C LEU A 20 -2.57 -10.54 4.79
N LYS A 21 -1.58 -11.43 4.71
CA LYS A 21 -1.78 -12.86 4.48
C LYS A 21 -2.47 -13.54 5.66
N GLN A 22 -2.07 -13.21 6.89
CA GLN A 22 -2.65 -13.78 8.11
C GLN A 22 -4.12 -13.38 8.30
N ILE A 23 -4.51 -12.19 7.84
CA ILE A 23 -5.91 -11.72 7.86
C ILE A 23 -6.66 -11.94 6.54
N GLY A 24 -6.08 -12.67 5.58
CA GLY A 24 -6.74 -12.98 4.30
C GLY A 24 -6.95 -11.79 3.35
N LEU A 25 -6.28 -10.66 3.57
CA LEU A 25 -6.40 -9.43 2.76
C LEU A 25 -5.38 -9.31 1.62
N GLU A 26 -4.36 -10.15 1.57
CA GLU A 26 -3.24 -10.05 0.61
C GLU A 26 -3.73 -9.88 -0.84
N ASN A 27 -4.64 -10.74 -1.27
CA ASN A 27 -5.19 -10.76 -2.63
C ASN A 27 -6.25 -9.68 -2.91
N LYS A 28 -6.66 -8.91 -1.89
CA LYS A 28 -7.54 -7.74 -2.05
C LYS A 28 -6.72 -6.45 -2.09
N VAL A 29 -5.76 -6.31 -1.19
CA VAL A 29 -5.00 -5.06 -1.00
C VAL A 29 -3.91 -4.89 -2.04
N ARG A 30 -3.06 -5.90 -2.27
CA ARG A 30 -1.91 -5.76 -3.17
C ARG A 30 -2.30 -5.42 -4.62
N PRO A 31 -3.39 -5.99 -5.20
CA PRO A 31 -3.82 -5.61 -6.55
C PRO A 31 -4.25 -4.14 -6.69
N LEU A 32 -4.75 -3.50 -5.63
CA LEU A 32 -5.20 -2.10 -5.68
C LEU A 32 -4.06 -1.13 -6.00
N ILE A 33 -2.81 -1.48 -5.68
CA ILE A 33 -1.64 -0.65 -6.01
C ILE A 33 -1.46 -0.49 -7.52
N LYS A 34 -1.85 -1.50 -8.30
CA LYS A 34 -1.76 -1.56 -9.77
C LYS A 34 -3.08 -1.27 -10.47
N LYS A 35 -4.19 -1.23 -9.72
CA LYS A 35 -5.52 -1.01 -10.29
C LYS A 35 -5.66 0.45 -10.68
N ASN A 36 -5.85 0.70 -11.97
CA ASN A 36 -6.14 2.05 -12.43
C ASN A 36 -7.48 2.54 -11.86
N GLY A 37 -7.55 3.83 -11.53
CA GLY A 37 -8.73 4.45 -10.95
C GLY A 37 -8.95 4.16 -9.45
N ALA A 38 -8.18 3.23 -8.86
CA ALA A 38 -8.27 2.95 -7.43
C ALA A 38 -7.88 4.19 -6.61
N PHE A 39 -8.50 4.34 -5.44
CA PHE A 39 -8.32 5.44 -4.51
C PHE A 39 -8.70 6.81 -5.09
N GLY A 40 -9.71 6.83 -5.96
CA GLY A 40 -10.21 8.06 -6.60
C GLY A 40 -9.25 8.67 -7.63
N ARG A 41 -8.34 7.85 -8.18
CA ARG A 41 -7.44 8.26 -9.26
C ARG A 41 -8.16 8.28 -10.61
N SER A 42 -7.52 8.84 -11.63
CA SER A 42 -8.01 8.77 -13.01
C SER A 42 -7.96 7.33 -13.53
N ALA A 43 -8.78 7.02 -14.54
CA ALA A 43 -8.94 5.68 -15.11
C ALA A 43 -7.66 5.09 -15.76
N GLU A 44 -6.64 5.91 -16.00
CA GLU A 44 -5.35 5.50 -16.55
C GLU A 44 -4.23 5.48 -15.51
N ASP A 45 -4.53 5.81 -14.26
CA ASP A 45 -3.52 6.01 -13.23
C ASP A 45 -3.76 5.15 -11.98
N SER A 46 -2.66 4.63 -11.45
CA SER A 46 -2.56 3.77 -10.27
C SER A 46 -1.47 4.32 -9.36
N ILE A 47 -1.30 3.72 -8.18
CA ILE A 47 -0.19 4.09 -7.30
C ILE A 47 1.15 3.74 -7.97
N GLU A 48 1.25 2.54 -8.56
CA GLU A 48 2.48 2.06 -9.20
C GLU A 48 2.85 2.90 -10.43
N SER A 49 1.90 3.15 -11.35
CA SER A 49 2.17 3.94 -12.56
C SER A 49 2.57 5.38 -12.23
N ARG A 50 1.88 6.02 -11.28
CA ARG A 50 2.23 7.38 -10.85
C ARG A 50 3.63 7.43 -10.26
N PHE A 51 3.96 6.47 -9.40
CA PHE A 51 5.27 6.44 -8.75
C PHE A 51 6.39 6.20 -9.76
N ILE A 52 6.19 5.31 -10.73
CA ILE A 52 7.12 5.11 -11.85
C ILE A 52 7.29 6.41 -12.64
N ALA A 53 6.20 7.10 -12.98
CA ALA A 53 6.27 8.36 -13.74
C ALA A 53 7.08 9.44 -12.98
N GLN A 54 6.86 9.57 -11.67
CA GLN A 54 7.60 10.50 -10.82
C GLN A 54 9.08 10.13 -10.71
N PHE A 55 9.38 8.83 -10.64
CA PHE A 55 10.76 8.35 -10.67
C PHE A 55 11.44 8.67 -12.00
N VAL A 56 10.80 8.35 -13.13
CA VAL A 56 11.34 8.61 -14.48
C VAL A 56 11.54 10.11 -14.74
N ALA A 57 10.70 10.96 -14.16
CA ALA A 57 10.87 12.41 -14.17
C ALA A 57 12.02 12.91 -13.26
N GLY A 58 12.68 12.02 -12.53
CA GLY A 58 13.78 12.35 -11.62
C GLY A 58 13.33 13.03 -10.33
N GLU A 59 12.07 12.89 -9.92
CA GLU A 59 11.54 13.58 -8.75
C GLU A 59 11.89 12.88 -7.43
N ARG A 60 11.75 11.54 -7.37
CA ARG A 60 11.80 10.78 -6.11
C ARG A 60 12.09 9.30 -6.33
N VAL A 61 12.68 8.65 -5.32
CA VAL A 61 12.91 7.19 -5.26
C VAL A 61 12.09 6.49 -4.18
N THR A 62 11.32 7.27 -3.41
CA THR A 62 10.42 6.81 -2.37
C THR A 62 9.11 7.58 -2.39
N PHE A 63 8.05 6.98 -1.84
CA PHE A 63 6.83 7.69 -1.45
C PHE A 63 6.31 7.15 -0.12
N SER A 64 5.53 7.95 0.58
CA SER A 64 4.76 7.56 1.78
C SER A 64 3.45 8.36 1.76
N ASN A 65 2.32 7.66 1.63
CA ASN A 65 1.00 8.28 1.54
C ASN A 65 -0.03 7.43 2.29
N VAL A 66 -1.11 8.07 2.73
CA VAL A 66 -2.27 7.39 3.30
C VAL A 66 -3.33 7.20 2.21
N TYR A 67 -3.88 5.99 2.12
CA TYR A 67 -4.91 5.62 1.17
C TYR A 67 -6.14 5.10 1.90
N ASN A 68 -7.33 5.53 1.45
CA ASN A 68 -8.60 5.10 2.02
C ASN A 68 -9.09 3.84 1.28
N PHE A 69 -8.85 2.67 1.88
CA PHE A 69 -9.30 1.37 1.41
C PHE A 69 -10.81 1.19 1.53
N GLY A 70 -11.46 1.90 2.46
CA GLY A 70 -12.91 1.91 2.58
C GLY A 70 -13.64 2.46 1.35
N LYS A 71 -12.99 3.30 0.54
CA LYS A 71 -13.53 3.74 -0.77
C LYS A 71 -13.47 2.67 -1.85
N GLU A 72 -12.62 1.65 -1.69
CA GLU A 72 -12.50 0.51 -2.62
C GLU A 72 -13.36 -0.69 -2.19
N ALA A 73 -14.02 -0.58 -1.04
CA ALA A 73 -14.86 -1.62 -0.46
C ALA A 73 -16.20 -1.77 -1.20
N ASN A 74 -16.66 -3.01 -1.39
CA ASN A 74 -18.02 -3.27 -1.87
C ASN A 74 -19.03 -3.31 -0.69
N GLY A 75 -19.18 -2.19 0.00
CA GLY A 75 -20.07 -2.03 1.16
C GLY A 75 -19.43 -2.40 2.50
N ILE A 76 -20.21 -2.27 3.59
CA ILE A 76 -19.71 -2.34 4.98
C ILE A 76 -19.20 -3.72 5.40
N VAL A 77 -19.66 -4.77 4.71
CA VAL A 77 -19.23 -6.16 4.97
C VAL A 77 -17.94 -6.51 4.25
N ASP A 78 -17.45 -5.65 3.36
CA ASP A 78 -16.17 -5.87 2.70
C ASP A 78 -15.05 -5.57 3.70
N PRO A 79 -14.13 -6.50 3.93
CA PRO A 79 -12.92 -6.30 4.72
C PRO A 79 -12.11 -5.03 4.44
N LEU A 80 -12.12 -4.53 3.21
CA LEU A 80 -11.45 -3.27 2.87
C LEU A 80 -12.09 -2.06 3.59
N TRP A 81 -13.38 -2.15 3.90
CA TRP A 81 -14.10 -1.17 4.69
C TRP A 81 -13.54 -1.09 6.12
N ALA A 82 -13.26 -2.25 6.72
CA ALA A 82 -12.71 -2.36 8.08
C ALA A 82 -11.26 -1.85 8.19
N ILE A 83 -10.45 -1.93 7.13
CA ILE A 83 -9.12 -1.29 7.10
C ILE A 83 -9.25 0.24 7.19
N GLY A 84 -10.31 0.81 6.63
CA GLY A 84 -10.47 2.26 6.60
C GLY A 84 -9.34 2.94 5.81
N SER A 85 -8.41 3.60 6.51
CA SER A 85 -7.27 4.28 5.90
C SER A 85 -5.94 3.71 6.40
N ALA A 86 -5.09 3.25 5.47
CA ALA A 86 -3.78 2.71 5.80
C ALA A 86 -2.67 3.46 5.07
N LYS A 87 -1.48 3.49 5.69
CA LYS A 87 -0.28 4.08 5.10
C LYS A 87 0.37 3.05 4.18
N ILE A 88 0.68 3.47 2.95
CA ILE A 88 1.50 2.71 2.01
C ILE A 88 2.75 3.53 1.69
N GLU A 89 3.89 2.86 1.83
CA GLU A 89 5.19 3.37 1.43
C GLU A 89 5.71 2.53 0.27
N GLY A 90 6.50 3.15 -0.60
CA GLY A 90 7.14 2.45 -1.71
C GLY A 90 8.56 2.96 -1.93
N LYS A 91 9.46 2.04 -2.27
CA LYS A 91 10.87 2.32 -2.52
C LYS A 91 11.35 1.59 -3.77
N ILE A 92 11.91 2.34 -4.72
CA ILE A 92 12.52 1.77 -5.93
C ILE A 92 13.92 1.23 -5.61
N ASN A 93 14.24 0.01 -6.01
CA ASN A 93 15.52 -0.65 -5.79
C ASN A 93 15.91 -1.43 -7.05
N ASN A 94 17.16 -1.93 -7.09
CA ASN A 94 17.64 -2.86 -8.13
C ASN A 94 17.37 -2.40 -9.57
N VAL A 95 17.56 -1.10 -9.85
CA VAL A 95 17.34 -0.55 -11.19
C VAL A 95 18.39 -1.09 -12.16
N LYS A 96 17.93 -1.63 -13.29
CA LYS A 96 18.77 -2.14 -14.37
C LYS A 96 18.35 -1.48 -15.67
N PHE A 97 19.32 -0.84 -16.34
CA PHE A 97 19.14 -0.20 -17.63
C PHE A 97 19.54 -1.16 -18.74
N PHE A 98 18.78 -1.14 -19.83
CA PHE A 98 18.99 -1.97 -21.01
C PHE A 98 19.03 -1.09 -22.28
N PRO A 99 19.65 -1.60 -23.37
CA PRO A 99 19.59 -0.95 -24.67
C PRO A 99 18.14 -0.68 -25.11
N GLY A 100 17.93 0.44 -25.80
CA GLY A 100 16.59 0.83 -26.29
C GLY A 100 15.77 1.66 -25.28
N ASN A 101 16.42 2.33 -24.32
CA ASN A 101 15.79 3.21 -23.33
C ASN A 101 14.76 2.50 -22.44
N PHE A 102 15.05 1.23 -22.13
CA PHE A 102 14.22 0.35 -21.34
C PHE A 102 14.90 0.02 -20.01
N ALA A 103 14.15 0.00 -18.92
CA ALA A 103 14.67 -0.35 -17.61
C ALA A 103 13.70 -1.23 -16.82
N THR A 104 14.28 -2.00 -15.89
CA THR A 104 13.53 -2.72 -14.86
C THR A 104 13.92 -2.21 -13.48
N ALA A 105 12.98 -2.21 -12.55
CA ALA A 105 13.26 -1.94 -11.15
C ALA A 105 12.39 -2.79 -10.24
N ASP A 106 12.82 -2.96 -9.00
CA ASP A 106 12.00 -3.53 -7.95
C ASP A 106 11.38 -2.40 -7.13
N ILE A 107 10.06 -2.40 -6.95
CA ILE A 107 9.38 -1.53 -6.00
C ILE A 107 9.04 -2.36 -4.78
N THR A 108 9.71 -2.09 -3.66
CA THR A 108 9.34 -2.65 -2.37
C THR A 108 8.29 -1.76 -1.72
N TYR A 109 7.12 -2.32 -1.44
CA TYR A 109 6.03 -1.68 -0.74
C TYR A 109 6.00 -2.12 0.72
N GLU A 110 5.65 -1.19 1.59
CA GLU A 110 5.36 -1.45 2.99
C GLU A 110 3.97 -0.88 3.31
N LEU A 111 3.11 -1.70 3.89
CA LEU A 111 1.82 -1.29 4.42
C LEU A 111 1.92 -1.22 5.93
N TYR A 112 1.42 -0.12 6.49
CA TYR A 112 1.21 0.04 7.92
C TYR A 112 -0.19 0.56 8.19
N ASP A 113 -0.88 -0.12 9.09
CA ASP A 113 -2.15 0.32 9.66
C ASP A 113 -2.21 -0.05 11.15
N LYS A 114 -3.00 0.71 11.91
CA LYS A 114 -3.28 0.42 13.32
C LYS A 114 -4.78 0.21 13.45
N PHE A 115 -5.18 -1.05 13.62
CA PHE A 115 -6.56 -1.40 13.84
C PHE A 115 -6.88 -1.27 15.34
N THR A 116 -7.69 -0.28 15.71
CA THR A 116 -8.05 0.00 17.11
C THR A 116 -9.46 -0.47 17.46
N ASP A 117 -10.40 -0.49 16.51
CA ASP A 117 -11.79 -0.91 16.74
C ASP A 117 -12.49 -1.25 15.39
N PRO A 118 -13.21 -2.38 15.28
CA PRO A 118 -14.02 -2.72 14.10
C PRO A 118 -15.15 -1.73 13.74
N TYR A 119 -15.55 -0.84 14.64
CA TYR A 119 -16.66 0.11 14.45
C TYR A 119 -16.23 1.59 14.42
N ASP A 120 -14.95 1.90 14.64
CA ASP A 120 -14.40 3.27 14.69
C ASP A 120 -13.98 3.81 13.30
N THR A 121 -14.38 3.14 12.22
CA THR A 121 -14.15 3.63 10.84
C THR A 121 -15.04 4.82 10.46
N PHE A 122 -15.97 5.23 11.34
CA PHE A 122 -16.72 6.47 11.22
C PHE A 122 -16.81 7.20 12.57
N ASN A 123 -16.19 8.38 12.63
CA ASN A 123 -16.39 9.45 13.62
C ASN A 123 -17.86 9.97 13.63
N TRP A 124 -18.86 9.09 13.74
CA TRP A 124 -20.29 9.41 13.84
C TRP A 124 -20.82 9.30 15.28
N VAL A 125 -20.04 8.74 16.21
CA VAL A 125 -20.34 8.75 17.64
C VAL A 125 -19.09 9.19 18.41
N LYS A 126 -19.20 10.28 19.19
CA LYS A 126 -18.18 10.67 20.16
C LYS A 126 -18.15 9.62 21.28
N GLY A 127 -17.20 8.70 21.21
CA GLY A 127 -16.92 7.75 22.30
C GLY A 127 -16.24 6.50 21.79
N GLU A 128 -15.06 6.20 22.31
CA GLU A 128 -14.41 4.89 22.16
C GLU A 128 -15.35 3.83 22.72
N TRP A 129 -15.96 3.02 21.86
CA TRP A 129 -16.77 1.90 22.30
C TRP A 129 -15.86 0.69 22.45
N ASN A 130 -15.19 0.60 23.61
CA ASN A 130 -14.31 -0.51 23.96
C ASN A 130 -15.08 -1.84 24.10
N THR A 131 -15.40 -2.49 22.97
CA THR A 131 -15.96 -3.85 22.97
C THR A 131 -14.84 -4.87 23.14
N ASN A 132 -14.35 -5.10 24.37
CA ASN A 132 -13.56 -6.26 24.79
C ASN A 132 -12.66 -6.94 23.72
N GLY A 133 -11.81 -6.18 23.05
CA GLY A 133 -10.80 -6.72 22.13
C GLY A 133 -9.55 -5.87 22.13
N THR A 134 -8.50 -6.39 21.50
CA THR A 134 -7.17 -5.80 21.60
C THR A 134 -6.78 -5.12 20.29
N PRO A 135 -6.36 -3.83 20.32
CA PRO A 135 -5.76 -3.18 19.16
C PRO A 135 -4.53 -3.94 18.64
N TYR A 136 -4.39 -4.02 17.31
CA TYR A 136 -3.22 -4.63 16.68
C TYR A 136 -2.74 -3.83 15.47
N GLU A 137 -1.48 -4.04 15.08
CA GLU A 137 -0.91 -3.41 13.91
C GLU A 137 -1.01 -4.34 12.71
N ILE A 138 -1.42 -3.82 11.56
CA ILE A 138 -1.30 -4.53 10.28
C ILE A 138 -0.01 -4.05 9.63
N LYS A 139 0.92 -4.97 9.41
CA LYS A 139 2.18 -4.71 8.71
C LYS A 139 2.40 -5.74 7.64
N ASP A 140 2.62 -5.31 6.42
CA ASP A 140 2.99 -6.21 5.33
C ASP A 140 4.03 -5.57 4.43
N ARG A 141 4.86 -6.41 3.81
CA ARG A 141 5.94 -5.98 2.92
C ARG A 141 6.03 -6.91 1.73
N TRP A 142 6.01 -6.35 0.53
CA TRP A 142 6.14 -7.11 -0.71
C TRP A 142 6.89 -6.31 -1.77
N THR A 143 7.39 -7.00 -2.79
CA THR A 143 8.13 -6.38 -3.89
C THR A 143 7.48 -6.74 -5.22
N ASN A 144 7.31 -5.73 -6.09
CA ASN A 144 6.94 -5.92 -7.49
C ASN A 144 8.11 -5.54 -8.38
N THR A 145 8.46 -6.38 -9.35
CA THR A 145 9.34 -5.97 -10.44
C THR A 145 8.51 -5.25 -11.50
N VAL A 146 8.95 -4.04 -11.86
CA VAL A 146 8.30 -3.17 -12.83
C VAL A 146 9.22 -2.95 -14.03
N LYS A 147 8.59 -2.62 -15.16
CA LYS A 147 9.24 -2.33 -16.43
C LYS A 147 8.80 -0.93 -16.86
N PHE A 148 9.74 -0.10 -17.30
CA PHE A 148 9.42 1.24 -17.76
C PHE A 148 10.41 1.72 -18.83
N ASN A 149 9.94 2.64 -19.67
CA ASN A 149 10.77 3.36 -20.59
C ASN A 149 11.26 4.65 -19.91
N TYR A 150 12.46 5.09 -20.25
CA TYR A 150 13.03 6.36 -19.80
C TYR A 150 13.54 7.15 -21.00
N ARG A 151 13.92 8.41 -20.79
CA ARG A 151 14.61 9.19 -21.83
C ARG A 151 16.11 9.05 -21.62
N PRO A 152 16.94 8.85 -22.66
CA PRO A 152 18.39 8.73 -22.48
C PRO A 152 18.98 9.91 -21.69
N GLN A 153 18.45 11.12 -21.90
CA GLN A 153 18.92 12.32 -21.21
C GLN A 153 18.67 12.31 -19.69
N THR A 154 17.76 11.47 -19.19
CA THR A 154 17.45 11.39 -17.75
C THR A 154 18.24 10.29 -17.03
N GLU A 155 18.99 9.44 -17.72
CA GLU A 155 19.67 8.27 -17.12
C GLU A 155 20.64 8.66 -16.00
N GLU A 156 21.52 9.64 -16.24
CA GLU A 156 22.46 10.11 -15.23
C GLU A 156 21.76 10.70 -14.01
N GLN A 157 20.66 11.44 -14.22
CA GLN A 157 19.84 11.98 -13.14
C GLN A 157 19.23 10.86 -12.30
N LEU A 158 18.70 9.81 -12.93
CA LEU A 158 18.15 8.65 -12.21
C LEU A 158 19.23 7.92 -11.40
N LEU A 159 20.43 7.73 -11.98
CA LEU A 159 21.57 7.13 -11.29
C LEU A 159 22.01 7.97 -10.09
N GLN A 160 22.02 9.30 -10.20
CA GLN A 160 22.30 10.19 -9.08
C GLN A 160 21.24 10.09 -7.99
N LEU A 161 19.96 10.09 -8.37
CA LEU A 161 18.82 9.95 -7.45
C LEU A 161 18.88 8.64 -6.63
N LEU A 162 19.39 7.56 -7.24
CA LEU A 162 19.59 6.26 -6.59
C LEU A 162 20.79 6.25 -5.62
N LYS A 163 21.81 7.10 -5.85
CA LYS A 163 23.03 7.19 -5.04
C LYS A 163 22.89 8.07 -3.79
N GLN A 164 21.90 8.97 -3.75
CA GLN A 164 21.64 9.86 -2.61
C GLN A 164 20.97 9.13 -1.42
N ARG A 165 21.31 7.85 -1.23
CA ARG A 165 20.68 6.94 -0.27
C ARG A 165 21.67 6.44 0.76
#